data_AF-A0A7S9RHN0-F1
#
_entry.id   AF-A0A7S9RHN0-F1
#
_cell.length_a   1.000
_cell.length_b   1.000
_cell.length_c   1.000
_cell.angle_alpha   90.00
_cell.angle_beta   90.00
_cell.angle_gamma   90.00
#
_symmetry.space_group_name_H-M   'P 1'
#
loop_
_entity.id
_entity.type
_entity.pdbx_description
1 polymer ?
#
loop_
_entity_poly.entity_id
_entity_poly.type
_entity_poly.pdbx_seq_one_letter_code
_entity_poly.pdbx_strand_id
1 'polypeptide(L)'
;MKKRAFTLIEIIFVIVILGILSAVAIPKLFFTRGDAIVANARTQIAAIKSGISLKYNDSVLKGTPKYPDTLESPGSNLFQNVVSVPVKDSGTKNGWHKTGATTYTFKLDGQIANFTYKNTTGEFDCESSDGLCSALE
;
A
#
# COMPACT_ATOMS: atom_id res chain seq x y z
N MET A 1 6.96 -56.79 6.67
CA MET A 1 7.24 -55.47 6.06
C MET A 1 8.37 -54.80 6.83
N LYS A 2 9.54 -54.56 6.22
CA LYS A 2 10.63 -53.80 6.86
C LYS A 2 10.28 -52.32 6.83
N LYS A 3 9.92 -51.72 7.97
CA LYS A 3 9.82 -50.27 8.10
C LYS A 3 11.22 -49.69 7.98
N ARG A 4 11.47 -48.86 6.96
CA ARG A 4 12.68 -48.05 6.87
C ARG A 4 12.51 -46.88 7.83
N ALA A 5 13.28 -46.87 8.91
CA ALA A 5 13.44 -45.70 9.76
C ALA A 5 14.49 -44.77 9.15
N PHE A 6 14.27 -43.46 9.23
CA PHE A 6 15.27 -42.46 8.88
C PHE A 6 16.50 -42.62 9.77
N THR A 7 17.69 -42.43 9.20
CA THR A 7 18.93 -42.48 9.98
C THR A 7 19.11 -41.20 10.79
N LEU A 8 19.76 -41.32 11.95
CA LEU A 8 20.08 -40.17 12.81
C LEU A 8 20.92 -39.12 12.04
N ILE A 9 21.82 -39.58 11.17
CA ILE A 9 22.66 -38.71 10.35
C ILE A 9 21.87 -37.94 9.29
N GLU A 10 20.82 -38.52 8.71
CA GLU A 10 19.95 -37.79 7.78
C GLU A 10 19.20 -36.66 8.48
N ILE A 11 18.69 -36.90 9.70
CA ILE A 11 18.02 -35.85 10.47
C ILE A 11 19.00 -34.73 10.84
N ILE A 12 20.22 -35.07 11.25
CA ILE A 12 21.26 -34.08 11.59
C ILE A 12 21.63 -33.24 10.36
N PHE A 13 21.82 -33.88 9.20
CA PHE A 13 22.17 -33.16 7.98
C PHE A 13 21.06 -32.18 7.56
N VAL A 14 19.80 -32.60 7.67
CA VAL A 14 18.64 -31.75 7.37
C VAL A 14 18.58 -30.53 8.29
N ILE A 15 18.74 -30.68 9.60
CA ILE A 15 18.69 -29.52 10.52
C ILE A 15 19.87 -28.58 10.34
N VAL A 16 21.05 -29.09 9.98
CA VAL A 16 22.24 -28.26 9.69
C VAL A 16 22.01 -27.43 8.43
N ILE A 17 21.50 -28.03 7.35
CA ILE A 17 21.16 -27.30 6.13
C ILE A 17 20.08 -26.25 6.42
N LEU A 18 19.01 -26.63 7.12
CA LEU A 18 17.94 -25.70 7.50
C LEU A 18 18.48 -24.57 8.40
N GLY A 19 19.44 -24.84 9.27
CA GLY A 19 20.11 -23.82 10.09
C GLY A 19 20.87 -22.80 9.25
N ILE A 20 21.66 -23.25 8.28
CA ILE A 20 22.43 -22.37 7.38
C ILE A 20 21.50 -21.54 6.49
N LEU A 21 20.49 -22.18 5.89
CA LEU A 21 19.49 -21.49 5.06
C LEU A 21 18.72 -20.43 5.86
N SER A 22 18.33 -20.75 7.10
CA SER A 22 17.62 -19.83 7.98
C SER A 22 18.48 -18.62 8.35
N ALA A 23 19.76 -18.83 8.67
CA ALA A 23 20.68 -17.76 9.05
C ALA A 23 20.83 -16.69 7.95
N VAL A 24 20.84 -17.09 6.67
CA VAL A 24 20.99 -16.16 5.53
C VAL A 24 19.66 -15.57 5.07
N ALA A 25 18.55 -16.31 5.19
CA ALA A 25 17.24 -15.87 4.70
C ALA A 25 16.55 -14.86 5.64
N ILE A 26 16.68 -15.02 6.96
CA ILE A 26 15.97 -14.19 7.95
C ILE A 26 16.27 -12.69 7.80
N PRO A 27 17.53 -12.24 7.67
CA PRO A 27 17.84 -10.81 7.59
C PRO A 27 17.18 -10.11 6.38
N LYS A 28 17.15 -10.77 5.22
CA LYS A 28 16.57 -10.20 3.98
C LYS A 28 15.05 -10.01 4.07
N LEU A 29 14.34 -10.87 4.81
CA LEU A 29 12.88 -10.80 4.93
C LEU A 29 12.39 -9.65 5.80
N PHE A 30 13.23 -9.08 6.66
CA PHE A 30 12.86 -7.92 7.47
C PHE A 30 12.91 -6.61 6.68
N PHE A 31 13.99 -6.38 5.93
CA PHE A 31 14.14 -5.13 5.15
C PHE A 31 13.19 -5.06 3.95
N THR A 32 12.95 -6.18 3.26
CA THR A 32 12.11 -6.21 2.05
C THR A 32 10.62 -5.93 2.29
N ARG A 33 10.13 -6.08 3.52
CA ARG A 33 8.71 -5.83 3.85
C ARG A 33 8.37 -4.34 3.83
N GLY A 34 9.21 -3.50 4.43
CA GLY A 34 9.01 -2.05 4.43
C GLY A 34 9.04 -1.50 3.00
N ASP A 35 10.06 -1.89 2.24
CA ASP A 35 10.23 -1.48 0.84
C ASP A 35 9.06 -1.93 -0.04
N ALA A 36 8.56 -3.15 0.16
CA ALA A 36 7.39 -3.64 -0.58
C ALA A 36 6.12 -2.83 -0.26
N ILE A 37 5.93 -2.43 1.00
CA ILE A 37 4.78 -1.61 1.39
C ILE A 37 4.88 -0.21 0.78
N VAL A 38 6.06 0.41 0.79
CA VAL A 38 6.31 1.71 0.14
C VAL A 38 6.09 1.62 -1.37
N ALA A 39 6.63 0.59 -2.04
CA ALA A 39 6.44 0.39 -3.48
C ALA A 39 4.96 0.19 -3.87
N ASN A 40 4.22 -0.58 -3.06
CA ASN A 40 2.78 -0.73 -3.24
C ASN A 40 2.04 0.59 -3.03
N ALA A 41 2.43 1.38 -2.03
CA ALA A 41 1.83 2.68 -1.75
C ALA A 41 2.07 3.68 -2.89
N ARG A 42 3.29 3.75 -3.44
CA ARG A 42 3.61 4.55 -4.64
C ARG A 42 2.73 4.15 -5.83
N THR A 43 2.55 2.85 -6.04
CA THR A 43 1.69 2.32 -7.10
C THR A 43 0.23 2.73 -6.89
N GLN A 44 -0.25 2.69 -5.64
CA GLN A 44 -1.60 3.15 -5.28
C GLN A 44 -1.76 4.66 -5.52
N ILE A 45 -0.78 5.49 -5.13
CA ILE A 45 -0.80 6.94 -5.38
C ILE A 45 -0.89 7.24 -6.87
N ALA A 46 -0.07 6.58 -7.70
CA ALA A 46 -0.12 6.72 -9.16
C ALA A 46 -1.49 6.28 -9.73
N ALA A 47 -2.05 5.19 -9.21
CA ALA A 47 -3.40 4.72 -9.59
C ALA A 47 -4.49 5.73 -9.20
N ILE A 48 -4.39 6.34 -8.01
CA ILE A 48 -5.33 7.36 -7.55
C ILE A 48 -5.26 8.61 -8.44
N LYS A 49 -4.05 9.14 -8.67
CA LYS A 49 -3.84 10.34 -9.53
C LYS A 49 -4.34 10.12 -10.96
N SER A 50 -4.03 8.95 -11.55
CA SER A 50 -4.53 8.60 -12.88
C SER A 50 -6.05 8.40 -12.90
N GLY A 51 -6.61 7.76 -11.87
CA GLY A 51 -8.04 7.58 -11.69
C GLY A 51 -8.82 8.89 -11.59
N ILE A 52 -8.30 9.87 -10.85
CA ILE A 52 -8.88 11.23 -10.76
C ILE A 52 -8.92 11.89 -12.13
N SER A 53 -7.81 11.83 -12.87
CA SER A 53 -7.70 12.40 -14.22
C SER A 53 -8.68 11.72 -15.19
N LEU A 54 -8.84 10.40 -15.09
CA LEU A 54 -9.80 9.65 -15.90
C LEU A 54 -11.25 10.03 -15.60
N LYS A 55 -11.60 10.20 -14.31
CA LYS A 55 -12.93 10.67 -13.91
C LYS A 55 -13.23 12.10 -14.34
N TYR A 56 -12.22 12.96 -14.32
CA TYR A 56 -12.35 14.30 -14.89
C TYR A 56 -12.66 14.22 -16.38
N ASN A 57 -11.90 13.43 -17.15
CA ASN A 57 -12.12 13.25 -18.58
C ASN A 57 -13.53 12.71 -18.89
N ASP A 58 -14.00 11.71 -18.15
CA ASP A 58 -15.38 11.21 -18.26
C ASP A 58 -16.44 12.30 -18.01
N SER A 59 -16.19 13.20 -17.06
CA SER A 59 -17.09 14.31 -16.73
C SER A 59 -17.07 15.42 -17.81
N VAL A 60 -15.90 15.66 -18.42
CA VAL A 60 -15.76 16.55 -19.57
C VAL A 60 -16.57 16.03 -20.76
N LEU A 61 -16.51 14.73 -21.06
CA LEU A 61 -17.28 14.10 -22.13
C LEU A 61 -18.79 14.17 -21.89
N LYS A 62 -19.22 14.24 -20.63
CA LYS A 62 -20.61 14.45 -20.22
C LYS A 62 -21.06 15.91 -20.26
N GLY A 63 -20.18 16.83 -20.64
CA GLY A 63 -20.47 18.27 -20.73
C GLY A 63 -20.42 19.02 -19.39
N THR A 64 -19.95 18.37 -18.32
CA THR A 64 -19.84 18.98 -16.99
C THR A 64 -18.40 18.80 -16.46
N PRO A 65 -17.44 19.65 -16.90
CA PRO A 65 -16.04 19.51 -16.52
C PRO A 65 -15.87 19.74 -15.02
N LYS A 66 -15.73 18.65 -14.26
CA LYS A 66 -15.62 18.67 -12.80
C LYS A 66 -14.82 17.48 -12.32
N TYR A 67 -13.94 17.68 -11.34
CA TYR A 67 -13.31 16.57 -10.64
C TYR A 67 -14.31 15.90 -9.68
N PRO A 68 -14.09 14.63 -9.29
CA PRO A 68 -14.92 13.96 -8.30
C PRO A 68 -15.01 14.77 -7.00
N ASP A 69 -16.20 14.93 -6.44
CA ASP A 69 -16.35 15.59 -5.12
C ASP A 69 -15.72 14.73 -4.01
N THR A 70 -15.83 13.41 -4.14
CA THR A 70 -15.22 12.43 -3.24
C THR A 70 -14.52 11.34 -4.03
N LEU A 71 -13.41 10.84 -3.48
CA LEU A 71 -12.71 9.67 -4.02
C LEU A 71 -13.36 8.35 -3.56
N GLU A 72 -14.33 8.44 -2.66
CA GLU A 72 -14.87 7.32 -1.89
C GLU A 72 -16.31 6.94 -2.26
N SER A 73 -16.59 5.64 -2.17
CA SER A 73 -17.96 5.10 -2.07
C SER A 73 -18.30 4.88 -0.59
N PRO A 74 -19.58 4.91 -0.18
CA PRO A 74 -19.97 4.61 1.20
C PRO A 74 -19.39 3.27 1.70
N GLY A 75 -18.79 3.27 2.90
CA GLY A 75 -18.20 2.08 3.52
C GLY A 75 -16.72 2.25 3.89
N SER A 76 -16.01 1.13 4.07
CA SER A 76 -14.58 1.09 4.46
C SER A 76 -13.62 0.92 3.27
N ASN A 77 -14.11 1.13 2.05
CA ASN A 77 -13.37 0.95 0.81
C ASN A 77 -12.90 2.32 0.32
N LEU A 78 -11.59 2.54 0.44
CA LEU A 78 -10.91 3.76 0.04
C LEU A 78 -10.70 3.82 -1.49
N PHE A 79 -10.81 5.03 -2.04
CA PHE A 79 -10.55 5.40 -3.43
C PHE A 79 -11.42 4.71 -4.49
N GLN A 80 -12.51 4.03 -4.09
CA GLN A 80 -13.33 3.20 -5.00
C GLN A 80 -13.91 3.97 -6.19
N ASN A 81 -14.09 5.29 -6.09
CA ASN A 81 -14.58 6.08 -7.21
C ASN A 81 -13.52 6.30 -8.29
N VAL A 82 -12.23 6.15 -7.98
CA VAL A 82 -11.13 6.49 -8.88
C VAL A 82 -10.24 5.31 -9.23
N VAL A 83 -10.13 4.30 -8.37
CA VAL A 83 -9.35 3.07 -8.65
C VAL A 83 -10.25 1.85 -8.86
N SER A 84 -9.78 0.89 -9.67
CA SER A 84 -10.50 -0.36 -9.96
C SER A 84 -10.50 -1.35 -8.79
N VAL A 85 -9.41 -1.34 -8.01
CA VAL A 85 -9.29 -2.15 -6.79
C VAL A 85 -9.30 -1.20 -5.60
N PRO A 86 -10.40 -1.16 -4.82
CA PRO A 86 -10.47 -0.28 -3.66
C PRO A 86 -9.45 -0.70 -2.61
N VAL A 87 -8.88 0.29 -1.93
CA VAL A 87 -7.95 0.08 -0.82
C VAL A 87 -8.76 -0.05 0.46
N LYS A 88 -8.55 -1.10 1.26
CA LYS A 88 -9.27 -1.23 2.53
C LYS A 88 -8.69 -0.25 3.57
N ASP A 89 -9.55 0.46 4.28
CA ASP A 89 -9.11 1.34 5.36
C ASP A 89 -8.39 0.54 6.47
N SER A 90 -7.17 0.96 6.82
CA SER A 90 -6.30 0.29 7.79
C SER A 90 -6.52 0.76 9.23
N GLY A 91 -7.24 1.87 9.44
CA GLY A 91 -7.46 2.50 10.75
C GLY A 91 -6.16 2.89 11.44
N THR A 92 -5.79 2.13 12.47
CA THR A 92 -4.56 2.35 13.27
C THR A 92 -3.36 1.53 12.79
N LYS A 93 -3.55 0.62 11.82
CA LYS A 93 -2.49 -0.24 11.28
C LYS A 93 -1.76 0.43 10.12
N ASN A 94 -0.63 -0.15 9.71
CA ASN A 94 0.08 0.25 8.49
C ASN A 94 -0.86 0.20 7.28
N GLY A 95 -0.80 1.23 6.42
CA GLY A 95 -1.68 1.40 5.27
C GLY A 95 -2.40 2.75 5.24
N TRP A 96 -3.40 2.83 4.37
CA TRP A 96 -4.22 4.02 4.16
C TRP A 96 -5.36 4.10 5.15
N HIS A 97 -5.57 5.28 5.71
CA HIS A 97 -6.67 5.60 6.59
C HIS A 97 -7.24 6.97 6.27
N LYS A 98 -8.57 7.07 6.20
CA LYS A 98 -9.25 8.35 5.96
C LYS A 98 -9.43 9.11 7.27
N THR A 99 -8.97 10.36 7.33
CA THR A 99 -9.02 11.20 8.54
C THR A 99 -10.08 12.31 8.48
N GLY A 100 -10.54 12.65 7.29
CA GLY A 100 -11.50 13.72 7.05
C GLY A 100 -12.19 13.56 5.71
N ALA A 101 -13.00 14.54 5.28
CA ALA A 101 -13.77 14.42 4.03
C ALA A 101 -12.90 14.15 2.79
N THR A 102 -11.77 14.86 2.69
CA THR A 102 -10.80 14.80 1.58
C THR A 102 -9.35 14.59 2.05
N THR A 103 -9.15 14.26 3.33
CA THR A 103 -7.82 14.06 3.93
C THR A 103 -7.60 12.60 4.29
N TYR A 104 -6.38 12.13 4.03
CA TYR A 104 -5.96 10.75 4.19
C TYR A 104 -4.61 10.70 4.88
N THR A 105 -4.33 9.57 5.51
CA THR A 105 -3.03 9.28 6.10
C THR A 105 -2.54 7.94 5.62
N PHE A 106 -1.28 7.88 5.23
CA PHE A 106 -0.59 6.64 5.00
C PHE A 106 0.38 6.41 6.16
N LYS A 107 0.23 5.28 6.86
CA LYS A 107 1.05 4.93 8.02
C LYS A 107 1.98 3.77 7.69
N LEU A 108 3.23 3.88 8.08
CA LEU A 108 4.21 2.80 7.99
C LEU A 108 5.17 2.88 9.18
N ASP A 109 5.17 1.85 10.02
CA ASP A 109 6.13 1.66 11.12
C ASP A 109 6.25 2.88 12.06
N GLY A 110 5.12 3.54 12.33
CA GLY A 110 5.03 4.72 13.19
C GLY A 110 5.25 6.06 12.48
N GLN A 111 5.72 6.05 11.22
CA GLN A 111 5.76 7.24 10.37
C GLN A 111 4.39 7.46 9.72
N ILE A 112 4.04 8.73 9.52
CA ILE A 112 2.76 9.15 8.95
C ILE A 112 3.02 10.13 7.81
N ALA A 113 2.39 9.87 6.67
CA ALA A 113 2.33 10.77 5.53
C ALA A 113 0.88 11.24 5.37
N ASN A 114 0.66 12.56 5.43
CA ASN A 114 -0.67 13.16 5.29
C ASN A 114 -0.90 13.54 3.84
N PHE A 115 -2.02 13.12 3.27
CA PHE A 115 -2.42 13.42 1.90
C PHE A 115 -3.72 14.19 1.89
N THR A 116 -3.80 15.18 1.01
CA THR A 116 -5.03 15.95 0.80
C THR A 116 -5.45 15.93 -0.65
N TYR A 117 -6.72 15.61 -0.86
CA TYR A 117 -7.38 15.71 -2.14
C TYR A 117 -8.04 17.09 -2.30
N LYS A 118 -7.71 17.80 -3.37
CA LYS A 118 -8.35 19.07 -3.74
C LYS A 118 -9.28 18.84 -4.94
N ASN A 119 -10.59 18.85 -4.69
CA ASN A 119 -11.61 18.65 -5.73
C ASN A 119 -11.73 19.80 -6.74
N THR A 120 -11.07 20.94 -6.50
CA THR A 120 -11.03 22.07 -7.44
C THR A 120 -9.95 21.87 -8.50
N THR A 121 -8.80 21.33 -8.11
CA THR A 121 -7.63 21.15 -8.98
C THR A 121 -7.39 19.70 -9.41
N GLY A 122 -8.03 18.73 -8.76
CA GLY A 122 -7.78 17.29 -8.96
C GLY A 122 -6.49 16.80 -8.30
N GLU A 123 -5.86 17.64 -7.50
CA GLU A 123 -4.57 17.41 -6.85
C GLU A 123 -4.74 16.41 -5.69
N PHE A 124 -3.82 15.44 -5.60
CA PHE A 124 -3.77 14.45 -4.52
C PHE A 124 -2.32 14.32 -4.08
N ASP A 125 -1.92 15.15 -3.12
CA ASP A 125 -0.51 15.31 -2.77
C ASP A 125 -0.27 15.22 -1.28
N CYS A 126 0.98 14.88 -0.96
CA CYS A 126 1.47 14.77 0.41
C CYS A 126 1.75 16.17 0.96
N GLU A 127 1.24 16.49 2.15
CA GLU A 127 1.29 17.86 2.69
C GLU A 127 2.64 18.22 3.32
N SER A 128 3.50 17.24 3.62
CA SER A 128 4.81 17.46 4.23
C SER A 128 5.92 16.99 3.28
N SER A 129 6.94 17.81 3.02
CA SER A 129 8.06 17.44 2.15
C SER A 129 9.11 16.53 2.81
N ASP A 130 8.90 16.14 4.06
CA ASP A 130 9.88 15.41 4.86
C ASP A 130 9.40 14.00 5.25
N GLY A 131 10.35 13.09 5.48
CA GLY A 131 10.10 11.76 6.03
C GLY A 131 9.41 10.81 5.04
N LEU A 132 8.23 10.29 5.40
CA LEU A 132 7.54 9.26 4.62
C LEU A 132 6.97 9.80 3.30
N CYS A 133 6.65 11.09 3.22
CA CYS A 133 6.16 11.69 1.98
C CYS A 133 7.21 11.71 0.87
N SER A 134 8.47 12.05 1.16
CA SER A 134 9.55 12.02 0.15
C SER A 134 9.90 10.59 -0.29
N ALA A 135 9.59 9.60 0.55
CA ALA A 135 9.66 8.19 0.18
C ALA A 135 8.45 7.73 -0.66
N LEU A 136 7.38 8.51 -0.78
CA LEU A 136 6.15 8.15 -1.51
C LEU A 136 5.92 8.94 -2.79
N GLU A 137 6.62 10.06 -2.97
CA GLU A 137 6.76 10.76 -4.26
C GLU A 137 7.68 9.97 -5.23
#